data_AF-A0A965UTV9-F1
#
_entry.id   AF-A0A965UTV9-F1
#
_cell.length_a   1.000
_cell.length_b   1.000
_cell.length_c   1.000
_cell.angle_alpha   90.00
_cell.angle_beta   90.00
_cell.angle_gamma   90.00
#
_symmetry.space_group_name_H-M   'P 1'
#
loop_
_entity.id
_entity.type
_entity.pdbx_description
1 polymer ?
#
loop_
_entity_poly.entity_id
_entity_poly.type
_entity_poly.pdbx_seq_one_letter_code
_entity_poly.pdbx_strand_id
1 'polypeptide(L)' 'MKTPCIVSFGGGTNSAAMLIEMQKRGVFPDLILFADTGGELPQTYEFVKTFSDWLVKNGMPEVITVKYAKETLE' A
#
# COMPACT_ATOMS: atom_id res chain seq x y z
N MET A 1 15.43 -18.24 -7.79
CA MET A 1 14.98 -16.84 -7.61
C MET A 1 13.65 -16.87 -6.88
N LYS A 2 13.43 -16.02 -5.88
CA LYS A 2 12.12 -15.86 -5.22
C LYS A 2 11.19 -15.12 -6.19
N THR A 3 9.95 -15.59 -6.36
CA THR A 3 8.94 -14.88 -7.14
C THR A 3 8.58 -13.57 -6.43
N PRO A 4 8.61 -12.40 -7.10
CA PRO A 4 8.20 -11.15 -6.49
C PRO A 4 6.73 -11.19 -6.05
N CYS A 5 6.44 -10.70 -4.85
CA CYS A 5 5.10 -10.50 -4.32
C CYS A 5 4.86 -8.99 -4.13
N ILE A 6 3.98 -8.42 -4.95
CA ILE A 6 3.65 -7.00 -4.91
C ILE A 6 2.16 -6.87 -4.57
N VAL A 7 1.83 -6.00 -3.62
CA VAL A 7 0.45 -5.76 -3.19
C VAL A 7 -0.02 -4.39 -3.66
N SER A 8 -1.17 -4.38 -4.33
CA SER A 8 -1.94 -3.15 -4.57
C SER A 8 -2.84 -2.91 -3.35
N PHE A 9 -2.50 -1.89 -2.55
CA PHE A 9 -3.27 -1.46 -1.40
C PHE A 9 -4.23 -0.34 -1.82
N GLY A 10 -5.53 -0.59 -1.70
CA GLY A 10 -6.56 0.37 -2.11
C GLY A 10 -6.95 1.40 -1.04
N GLY A 11 -6.27 1.46 0.11
CA GLY A 11 -6.63 2.37 1.21
C GLY A 11 -7.91 2.00 1.97
N GLY A 12 -8.61 0.92 1.59
CA GLY A 12 -9.85 0.48 2.23
C GLY A 12 -9.67 -0.64 3.26
N THR A 13 -10.75 -0.93 3.99
CA THR A 13 -10.80 -1.94 5.07
C THR A 13 -10.33 -3.32 4.63
N ASN A 14 -10.79 -3.82 3.47
CA ASN A 14 -10.48 -5.17 3.02
C ASN A 14 -9.00 -5.34 2.67
N SER A 15 -8.43 -4.36 1.96
CA SER A 15 -7.01 -4.40 1.59
C SER A 15 -6.09 -4.23 2.81
N ALA A 16 -6.53 -3.47 3.83
CA ALA A 16 -5.81 -3.38 5.09
C ALA A 16 -5.88 -4.69 5.89
N ALA A 17 -7.06 -5.29 6.00
CA ALA A 17 -7.25 -6.58 6.67
C ALA A 17 -6.41 -7.69 6.02
N MET A 18 -6.35 -7.70 4.68
CA MET A 18 -5.49 -8.62 3.93
C MET A 18 -4.02 -8.46 4.33
N LEU A 19 -3.48 -7.24 4.36
CA LEU A 19 -2.08 -6.98 4.74
C LEU A 19 -1.78 -7.37 6.20
N ILE A 20 -2.73 -7.13 7.12
CA ILE A 20 -2.62 -7.59 8.51
C ILE A 20 -2.55 -9.12 8.57
N GLU A 21 -3.39 -9.82 7.81
CA GLU A 21 -3.40 -11.28 7.80
C GLU A 21 -2.16 -11.87 7.12
N MET A 22 -1.65 -11.22 6.06
CA MET A 22 -0.37 -11.57 5.43
C MET A 22 0.78 -11.50 6.45
N GLN A 23 0.84 -10.42 7.23
CA GLN A 23 1.83 -10.25 8.30
C GLN A 23 1.74 -11.38 9.34
N LYS A 24 0.53 -11.71 9.81
CA LYS A 24 0.29 -12.82 10.75
C LYS A 24 0.72 -14.18 10.22
N ARG A 25 0.60 -14.40 8.91
CA ARG A 25 0.98 -15.64 8.22
C ARG A 25 2.46 -15.68 7.82
N GLY A 26 3.23 -14.63 8.07
CA GLY A 26 4.64 -14.53 7.65
C GLY A 26 4.81 -14.36 6.14
N VAL A 27 3.78 -13.88 5.44
CA VAL A 27 3.86 -13.53 4.02
C VAL A 27 4.19 -12.05 3.90
N PHE A 28 5.46 -11.75 3.61
CA PHE A 28 5.95 -10.37 3.50
C PHE A 28 6.02 -9.95 2.02
N PRO A 29 5.17 -9.01 1.56
CA PRO A 29 5.30 -8.41 0.25
C PRO A 29 6.67 -7.77 0.08
N ASP A 30 7.19 -7.79 -1.13
CA ASP A 30 8.39 -7.05 -1.49
C ASP A 30 8.06 -5.55 -1.70
N LEU A 31 6.81 -5.23 -2.10
CA LEU A 31 6.32 -3.87 -2.33
C LEU A 31 4.82 -3.76 -2.00
N ILE A 32 4.42 -2.59 -1.47
CA ILE A 32 3.01 -2.22 -1.28
C ILE A 32 2.78 -0.87 -1.96
N LEU A 33 1.83 -0.80 -2.89
CA LEU A 33 1.54 0.39 -3.68
C LEU A 33 0.15 0.93 -3.37
N PHE A 34 0.03 2.24 -3.21
CA PHE A 34 -1.24 2.96 -3.16
C PHE A 34 -1.33 3.91 -4.37
N ALA A 35 -2.33 3.71 -5.22
CA ALA A 35 -2.53 4.52 -6.41
C ALA A 35 -3.39 5.75 -6.10
N ASP A 36 -2.74 6.89 -5.88
CA ASP A 36 -3.42 8.15 -5.57
C ASP A 36 -3.92 8.83 -6.85
N THR A 37 -5.24 8.88 -7.01
CA THR A 37 -5.92 9.58 -8.10
C THR A 37 -6.17 11.06 -7.80
N GLY A 38 -5.93 11.50 -6.56
CA GLY A 38 -6.32 12.82 -6.04
C GLY A 38 -7.78 12.93 -5.60
N GLY A 39 -8.56 11.83 -5.67
CA GLY A 39 -10.00 11.82 -5.40
C GLY A 39 -10.41 11.21 -4.06
N GLU A 40 -9.45 10.84 -3.21
CA GLU A 40 -9.75 10.19 -1.93
C GLU A 40 -10.19 11.19 -0.87
N LEU A 41 -10.93 10.71 0.12
CA LEU A 41 -11.30 11.53 1.27
C LEU A 41 -10.06 11.83 2.13
N PRO A 42 -10.00 13.00 2.81
CA PRO A 42 -8.90 13.33 3.72
C PRO A 42 -8.60 12.22 4.74
N GLN A 43 -9.65 11.59 5.26
CA GLN A 43 -9.54 10.49 6.22
C GLN A 43 -8.88 9.25 5.62
N THR A 44 -9.07 8.99 4.31
CA THR A 44 -8.39 7.88 3.63
C THR A 44 -6.89 8.15 3.56
N TYR A 45 -6.47 9.37 3.23
CA TYR A 45 -5.05 9.72 3.20
C TYR A 45 -4.39 9.62 4.58
N GLU A 46 -5.07 10.13 5.63
CA GLU A 46 -4.61 9.99 7.01
C GLU A 46 -4.50 8.52 7.41
N PHE A 47 -5.50 7.71 7.06
CA PHE A 47 -5.50 6.28 7.31
C PHE A 47 -4.35 5.58 6.59
N VAL A 48 -4.13 5.83 5.30
CA VAL A 48 -3.02 5.24 4.52
C VAL A 48 -1.68 5.56 5.19
N LYS A 49 -1.49 6.80 5.65
CA LYS A 49 -0.27 7.21 6.38
C LYS A 49 -0.11 6.44 7.69
N THR A 50 -1.11 6.46 8.57
CA THR A 50 -1.05 5.76 9.86
C THR A 50 -0.92 4.24 9.70
N PHE A 51 -1.55 3.67 8.66
CA PHE A 51 -1.45 2.26 8.35
C PHE A 51 -0.06 1.88 7.81
N SER A 52 0.56 2.75 7.00
CA SER A 52 1.96 2.59 6.59
C SER A 52 2.91 2.56 7.80
N ASP A 53 2.73 3.48 8.75
CA ASP A 53 3.50 3.50 10.00
C ASP A 53 3.31 2.19 10.80
N TRP A 54 2.09 1.66 10.84
CA TRP A 54 1.79 0.38 11.47
C TRP A 54 2.47 -0.80 10.73
N LEU A 55 2.44 -0.82 9.40
CA LEU A 55 3.08 -1.87 8.59
C LEU A 55 4.59 -1.94 8.87
N VAL A 56 5.29 -0.80 8.82
CA VAL A 56 6.73 -0.71 9.09
C VAL A 56 7.04 -1.19 10.50
N LYS A 57 6.26 -0.75 11.50
CA LYS A 57 6.41 -1.20 12.89
C LYS A 57 6.25 -2.72 13.06
N ASN A 58 5.49 -3.37 12.17
CA ASN A 58 5.25 -4.81 12.20
C ASN A 58 6.11 -5.60 11.18
N GLY A 59 7.18 -5.00 10.65
CA GLY A 59 8.15 -5.67 9.77
C GLY A 59 7.70 -5.82 8.31
N MET A 60 6.67 -5.09 7.91
CA MET A 60 6.19 -5.03 6.52
C MET A 60 6.81 -3.80 5.81
N PRO A 61 6.89 -3.78 4.47
CA PRO A 61 7.34 -2.59 3.75
C PRO A 61 6.36 -1.42 3.96
N GLU A 62 6.86 -0.20 3.78
CA GLU A 62 6.01 1.00 3.75
C GLU A 62 5.11 1.02 2.51
N VAL A 63 4.01 1.78 2.60
CA VAL A 63 3.15 2.04 1.45
C VAL A 63 3.81 3.11 0.56
N ILE A 64 4.09 2.76 -0.69
CA ILE A 64 4.56 3.70 -1.70
C ILE A 64 3.35 4.27 -2.45
N THR A 65 3.15 5.58 -2.33
CA THR A 65 2.12 6.28 -3.11
C THR A 65 2.63 6.55 -4.53
N VAL A 66 1.89 6.05 -5.51
CA VAL A 66 2.13 6.34 -6.93
C VAL A 66 1.04 7.26 -7.45
N LYS A 67 1.39 8.16 -8.36
CA LYS A 67 0.48 9.11 -9.01
C LYS A 67 0.61 8.98 -10.51
N TYR A 68 -0.51 9.19 -11.21
CA TYR A 68 -0.47 9.25 -12.66
C TYR A 68 0.27 10.52 -13.12
N ALA A 69 1.37 10.35 -13.85
CA ALA A 69 2.05 11.43 -14.55
C ALA A 69 1.61 11.41 -16.02
N LYS A 70 0.99 12.52 -16.48
CA LYS A 70 0.77 12.73 -17.92
C LYS A 70 2.09 13.15 -18.55
N GLU A 71 2.90 12.19 -18.96
CA GLU A 71 3.91 12.43 -19.99
C GLU A 71 3.23 12.21 -21.34
N THR A 72 2.71 13.29 -21.92
CA THR A 72 2.34 13.29 -23.34
C THR A 72 3.63 13.18 -24.16
N LEU A 73 3.72 12.18 -25.04
CA LEU A 73 4.82 12.01 -25.99
C LEU A 73 4.73 13.00 -27.18
N GLU A 74 4.09 14.16 -26.99
CA GLU A 74 4.00 15.25 -27.98
C GLU A 74 5.08 16.29 -27.73
#